data_AF-A0A1I5U2H5-F1
#
_entry.id   AF-A0A1I5U2H5-F1
#
_cell.length_a   1.000
_cell.length_b   1.000
_cell.length_c   1.000
_cell.angle_alpha   90.00
_cell.angle_beta   90.00
_cell.angle_gamma   90.00
#
_symmetry.space_group_name_H-M   'P 1'
#
loop_
_entity.id
_entity.type
_entity.pdbx_description
1 polymer ?
#
loop_
_entity_poly.entity_id
_entity_poly.type
_entity_poly.pdbx_seq_one_letter_code
_entity_poly.pdbx_strand_id
1 'polypeptide(L)'
;MMTKKWLVIVSLPLFALACGAETAIVRSAPGAPPDNTVYGVRTTDRVAFLTIDDGVTRDPGMVKALRDAKVKATFFLTAQYVRADPGFFARLARETGSVVENHTLTHPNLEGMSRDAQRHEICGASDDFAKDFGRRPTLLRPPYGARDETTADAAAECGITHIVNWSAEIAGGKTTFAAGNRLKPGDIVLAHFRRTFAADVAEFVRQTERANLTPALLEDYLD
;
A
#
# COMPACT_ATOMS: atom_id res chain seq x y z
N MET A 1 1.39 -40.07 81.76
CA MET A 1 2.60 -40.73 81.22
C MET A 1 2.25 -41.41 79.90
N MET A 2 2.77 -40.89 78.78
CA MET A 2 3.13 -41.61 77.55
C MET A 2 3.36 -40.58 76.44
N THR A 3 4.63 -40.41 76.11
CA THR A 3 5.12 -39.60 74.99
C THR A 3 4.92 -40.36 73.67
N LYS A 4 4.41 -39.69 72.64
CA LYS A 4 4.54 -40.15 71.24
C LYS A 4 5.06 -39.00 70.39
N LYS A 5 6.31 -39.17 69.94
CA LYS A 5 6.96 -38.36 68.91
C LYS A 5 6.26 -38.60 67.57
N TRP A 6 6.04 -37.54 66.81
CA TRP A 6 5.66 -37.61 65.39
C TRP A 6 6.67 -36.84 64.55
N LEU A 7 7.08 -37.47 63.45
CA LEU A 7 7.97 -36.98 62.41
C LEU A 7 7.45 -35.66 61.82
N VAL A 8 8.33 -34.69 61.62
CA VAL A 8 8.08 -33.51 60.77
C VAL A 8 8.54 -33.87 59.35
N ILE A 9 7.61 -33.97 58.41
CA ILE A 9 7.89 -34.02 56.98
C ILE A 9 7.92 -32.57 56.48
N VAL A 10 9.08 -32.11 56.01
CA VAL A 10 9.22 -30.79 55.39
C VAL A 10 8.79 -30.91 53.93
N SER A 11 7.67 -30.28 53.58
CA SER A 11 7.24 -30.08 52.19
C SER A 11 7.86 -28.78 51.68
N LEU A 12 8.70 -28.87 50.66
CA LEU A 12 9.23 -27.72 49.91
C LEU A 12 8.18 -27.29 48.87
N PRO A 13 7.86 -25.98 48.74
CA PRO A 13 6.93 -25.53 47.72
C PRO A 13 7.58 -25.60 46.34
N LEU A 14 6.85 -26.18 45.39
CA LEU A 14 7.17 -26.17 43.98
C LEU A 14 6.96 -24.74 43.45
N PHE A 15 8.04 -23.99 43.21
CA PHE A 15 7.95 -22.71 42.50
C PHE A 15 7.74 -22.99 41.01
N ALA A 16 6.52 -22.81 40.53
CA ALA A 16 6.24 -22.74 39.10
C ALA A 16 6.83 -21.44 38.54
N LEU A 17 7.86 -21.54 37.69
CA LEU A 17 8.32 -20.44 36.86
C LEU A 17 7.22 -20.14 35.82
N ALA A 18 6.41 -19.12 36.08
CA ALA A 18 5.62 -18.49 35.03
C ALA A 18 6.57 -17.66 34.16
N CYS A 19 6.90 -18.16 32.97
CA CYS A 19 7.56 -17.37 31.93
C CYS A 19 6.53 -16.37 31.38
N GLY A 20 6.47 -15.19 32.00
CA GLY A 20 5.72 -14.06 31.45
C GLY A 20 6.49 -13.48 30.27
N ALA A 21 6.02 -13.76 29.05
CA ALA A 21 6.43 -12.96 27.90
C ALA A 21 5.71 -11.61 28.01
N GLU A 22 6.37 -10.62 28.63
CA GLU A 22 5.98 -9.23 28.49
C GLU A 22 6.11 -8.86 27.01
N THR A 23 4.97 -8.72 26.35
CA THR A 23 4.90 -8.04 25.06
C THR A 23 5.23 -6.58 25.31
N ALA A 24 6.45 -6.17 24.97
CA ALA A 24 6.79 -4.77 24.90
C ALA A 24 5.91 -4.12 23.84
N ILE A 25 4.84 -3.46 24.27
CA ILE A 25 4.10 -2.53 23.42
C ILE A 25 5.04 -1.34 23.23
N VAL A 26 5.72 -1.27 22.09
CA VAL A 26 6.36 -0.04 21.65
C VAL A 26 5.23 0.97 21.40
N ARG A 27 4.99 1.85 22.36
CA ARG A 27 4.08 2.98 22.19
C ARG A 27 4.83 4.07 21.43
N SER A 28 4.38 4.36 20.21
CA SER A 28 4.80 5.55 19.47
C SER A 28 4.61 6.80 20.32
N ALA A 29 5.49 7.79 20.17
CA ALA A 29 5.40 9.07 20.87
C ALA A 29 4.05 9.76 20.58
N PRO A 30 3.45 10.49 21.54
CA PRO A 30 2.20 11.19 21.32
C PRO A 30 2.39 12.29 20.26
N GLY A 31 1.70 12.19 19.13
CA GLY A 31 1.66 13.22 18.09
C GLY A 31 2.45 12.92 16.80
N ALA A 32 3.21 11.81 16.74
CA ALA A 32 3.65 11.31 15.44
C ALA A 32 2.41 10.77 14.68
N PRO A 33 2.20 11.13 13.40
CA PRO A 33 1.22 10.43 12.59
C PRO A 33 1.53 8.94 12.69
N PRO A 34 0.54 8.07 12.97
CA PRO A 34 0.77 6.64 12.81
C PRO A 34 1.36 6.43 11.41
N ASP A 35 2.40 5.59 11.30
CA ASP A 35 2.85 5.08 10.02
C ASP A 35 1.68 4.29 9.43
N ASN A 36 0.75 4.99 8.78
CA ASN A 36 -0.46 4.48 8.15
C ASN A 36 -0.09 3.74 6.85
N THR A 37 0.98 2.96 6.92
CA THR A 37 1.41 2.09 5.85
C THR A 37 0.47 0.90 5.76
N VAL A 38 -0.10 0.68 4.58
CA VAL A 38 -0.96 -0.46 4.28
C VAL A 38 -0.35 -1.31 3.16
N TYR A 39 -0.37 -2.63 3.35
CA TYR A 39 -0.02 -3.61 2.30
C TYR A 39 -1.27 -4.29 1.72
N GLY A 40 -2.40 -4.09 2.39
CA GLY A 40 -3.73 -4.61 2.06
C GLY A 40 -4.74 -3.94 2.97
N VAL A 41 -6.01 -3.95 2.58
CA VAL A 41 -7.10 -3.33 3.36
C VAL A 41 -7.81 -4.38 4.21
N ARG A 42 -8.04 -4.09 5.49
CA ARG A 42 -8.89 -4.94 6.33
C ARG A 42 -10.35 -4.71 5.98
N THR A 43 -10.94 -5.65 5.26
CA THR A 43 -12.36 -5.60 4.87
C THR A 43 -12.99 -7.00 4.87
N THR A 44 -14.30 -7.04 5.08
CA THR A 44 -15.12 -8.25 4.89
C THR A 44 -15.61 -8.41 3.45
N ASP A 45 -15.53 -7.34 2.66
CA ASP A 45 -15.94 -7.36 1.25
C ASP A 45 -14.99 -8.23 0.44
N ARG A 46 -15.56 -8.96 -0.52
CA ARG A 46 -14.82 -9.86 -1.40
C ARG A 46 -14.17 -9.08 -2.53
N VAL A 47 -13.25 -8.17 -2.21
CA VAL A 47 -12.63 -7.25 -3.18
C VAL A 47 -11.11 -7.36 -3.22
N ALA A 48 -10.51 -6.91 -4.33
CA ALA A 48 -9.09 -6.65 -4.47
C ALA A 48 -8.87 -5.40 -5.31
N PHE A 49 -7.72 -4.75 -5.13
CA PHE A 49 -7.45 -3.43 -5.69
C PHE A 49 -6.32 -3.49 -6.71
N LEU A 50 -6.60 -3.08 -7.95
CA LEU A 50 -5.54 -2.87 -8.93
C LEU A 50 -4.92 -1.49 -8.73
N THR A 51 -3.60 -1.46 -8.57
CA THR A 51 -2.81 -0.24 -8.47
C THR A 51 -1.71 -0.24 -9.52
N ILE A 52 -1.41 0.90 -10.13
CA ILE A 52 -0.49 0.98 -11.27
C ILE A 52 0.47 2.14 -11.10
N ASP A 53 1.77 1.84 -11.14
CA ASP A 53 2.83 2.79 -10.83
C ASP A 53 3.47 3.42 -12.06
N ASP A 54 4.12 4.55 -11.81
CA ASP A 54 5.07 5.33 -12.61
C ASP A 54 4.45 6.26 -13.67
N GLY A 55 3.80 5.74 -14.70
CA GLY A 55 3.40 6.50 -15.88
C GLY A 55 4.49 6.62 -16.96
N VAL A 56 5.52 5.76 -16.96
CA VAL A 56 6.61 5.78 -17.93
C VAL A 56 6.09 5.57 -19.36
N THR A 57 5.21 4.58 -19.54
CA THR A 57 4.60 4.30 -20.85
C THR A 57 3.24 4.96 -20.97
N ARG A 58 2.99 5.56 -22.14
CA ARG A 58 1.66 6.07 -22.54
C ARG A 58 1.24 5.35 -23.80
N ASP A 59 0.15 4.61 -23.71
CA ASP A 59 -0.45 3.92 -24.84
C ASP A 59 -1.97 4.15 -24.82
N PRO A 60 -2.58 4.75 -25.86
CA PRO A 60 -4.03 4.91 -25.94
C PRO A 60 -4.83 3.61 -25.73
N GLY A 61 -4.23 2.45 -26.03
CA GLY A 61 -4.81 1.14 -25.77
C GLY A 61 -5.04 0.82 -24.29
N MET A 62 -4.38 1.54 -23.36
CA MET A 62 -4.56 1.37 -21.91
C MET A 62 -5.97 1.70 -21.45
N VAL A 63 -6.60 2.73 -22.04
CA VAL A 63 -8.00 3.08 -21.76
C VAL A 63 -8.91 1.90 -22.12
N LYS A 64 -8.70 1.32 -23.31
CA LYS A 64 -9.47 0.17 -23.78
C LYS A 64 -9.28 -1.04 -22.88
N ALA A 65 -8.04 -1.31 -22.45
CA ALA A 65 -7.74 -2.46 -21.58
C ALA A 65 -8.52 -2.40 -20.25
N LEU A 66 -8.52 -1.25 -19.56
CA LEU A 66 -9.26 -1.10 -18.31
C LEU A 66 -10.78 -1.08 -18.53
N ARG A 67 -11.27 -0.40 -19.57
CA ARG A 67 -12.71 -0.31 -19.88
C ARG A 67 -13.30 -1.66 -20.25
N ASP A 68 -12.64 -2.43 -21.10
CA ASP A 68 -13.12 -3.75 -21.51
C ASP A 68 -13.11 -4.74 -20.33
N ALA A 69 -12.09 -4.63 -19.46
CA ALA A 69 -12.01 -5.39 -18.22
C ALA A 69 -13.01 -4.92 -17.15
N LYS A 70 -13.63 -3.75 -17.32
CA LYS A 70 -14.47 -3.07 -16.32
C LYS A 70 -13.75 -2.89 -14.97
N VAL A 71 -12.45 -2.61 -15.02
CA VAL A 71 -11.61 -2.42 -13.84
C VAL A 71 -11.32 -0.94 -13.65
N LYS A 72 -11.67 -0.42 -12.47
CA LYS A 72 -11.12 0.83 -11.94
C LYS A 72 -9.80 0.52 -11.25
N ALA A 73 -8.87 1.47 -11.29
CA ALA A 73 -7.56 1.31 -10.67
C ALA A 73 -7.13 2.61 -9.97
N THR A 74 -6.18 2.48 -9.05
CA THR A 74 -5.46 3.63 -8.47
C THR A 74 -4.12 3.76 -9.18
N PHE A 75 -3.84 4.93 -9.74
CA PHE A 75 -2.61 5.21 -10.45
C PHE A 75 -1.65 6.00 -9.55
N PHE A 76 -0.55 5.39 -9.12
CA PHE A 76 0.51 6.10 -8.41
C PHE A 76 1.48 6.65 -9.45
N LEU A 77 1.28 7.92 -9.84
CA LEU A 77 2.03 8.52 -10.94
C LEU A 77 3.23 9.31 -10.42
N THR A 78 4.36 9.24 -11.14
CA THR A 78 5.51 10.11 -10.88
C THR A 78 5.38 11.39 -11.70
N ALA A 79 5.45 12.55 -11.06
CA ALA A 79 5.15 13.82 -11.71
C ALA A 79 6.05 14.11 -12.93
N GLN A 80 7.32 13.69 -12.92
CA GLN A 80 8.21 13.85 -14.08
C GLN A 80 7.69 13.16 -15.36
N TYR A 81 7.04 12.00 -15.24
CA TYR A 81 6.53 11.28 -16.41
C TYR A 81 5.21 11.87 -16.90
N VAL A 82 4.39 12.35 -15.96
CA VAL A 82 3.12 13.03 -16.24
C VAL A 82 3.34 14.34 -16.99
N ARG A 83 4.34 15.15 -16.59
CA ARG A 83 4.60 16.49 -17.16
C ARG A 83 4.67 16.55 -18.69
N ALA A 84 5.10 15.49 -19.36
CA ALA A 84 5.17 15.45 -20.81
C ALA A 84 3.80 15.29 -21.50
N ASP A 85 2.79 14.72 -20.82
CA ASP A 85 1.41 14.66 -21.32
C ASP A 85 0.41 14.43 -20.15
N PRO A 86 0.08 15.47 -19.37
CA PRO A 86 -0.91 15.35 -18.29
C PRO A 86 -2.31 15.04 -18.84
N GLY A 87 -2.61 15.46 -20.07
CA GLY A 87 -3.90 15.23 -20.73
C GLY A 87 -4.18 13.76 -21.00
N PHE A 88 -3.15 12.96 -21.29
CA PHE A 88 -3.27 11.50 -21.39
C PHE A 88 -3.78 10.89 -20.08
N PHE A 89 -3.12 11.18 -18.97
CA PHE A 89 -3.47 10.59 -17.67
C PHE A 89 -4.81 11.10 -17.14
N ALA A 90 -5.12 12.39 -17.34
CA ALA A 90 -6.42 12.96 -16.98
C ALA A 90 -7.56 12.31 -17.78
N ARG A 91 -7.34 12.07 -19.08
CA ARG A 91 -8.30 11.33 -19.92
C ARG A 91 -8.44 9.88 -19.46
N LEU A 92 -7.33 9.19 -19.22
CA LEU A 92 -7.32 7.80 -18.78
C LEU A 92 -8.12 7.66 -17.48
N ALA A 93 -7.78 8.43 -16.44
CA ALA A 93 -8.46 8.41 -15.15
C ALA A 93 -9.98 8.65 -15.29
N ARG A 94 -10.37 9.70 -16.03
CA ARG A 94 -11.78 10.05 -16.25
C ARG A 94 -12.54 8.95 -17.00
N GLU A 95 -11.97 8.39 -18.06
CA GLU A 95 -12.67 7.40 -18.91
C GLU A 95 -12.77 6.01 -18.27
N THR A 96 -11.88 5.68 -17.33
CA THR A 96 -11.91 4.40 -16.61
C THR A 96 -12.55 4.51 -15.23
N GLY A 97 -12.80 5.73 -14.73
CA GLY A 97 -13.21 5.97 -13.34
C GLY A 97 -12.12 5.62 -12.33
N SER A 98 -10.87 5.73 -12.76
CA SER A 98 -9.67 5.52 -11.94
C SER A 98 -9.24 6.82 -11.25
N VAL A 99 -8.40 6.70 -10.23
CA VAL A 99 -7.93 7.83 -9.42
C VAL A 99 -6.41 7.95 -9.51
N VAL A 100 -5.90 9.18 -9.51
CA VAL A 100 -4.46 9.49 -9.53
C VAL A 100 -3.99 9.84 -8.12
N GLU A 101 -2.91 9.20 -7.71
CA GLU A 101 -2.26 9.31 -6.41
C GLU A 101 -0.73 9.48 -6.55
N ASN A 102 -0.04 9.75 -5.44
CA ASN A 102 1.32 10.28 -5.45
C ASN A 102 2.39 9.18 -5.54
N HIS A 103 3.31 9.32 -6.50
CA HIS A 103 4.53 8.49 -6.62
C HIS A 103 5.79 9.34 -6.80
N THR A 104 5.86 10.43 -6.02
CA THR A 104 6.94 11.43 -5.96
C THR A 104 7.14 12.26 -7.23
N LEU A 105 8.02 13.26 -7.16
CA LEU A 105 8.35 14.11 -8.30
C LEU A 105 9.22 13.38 -9.30
N THR A 106 10.27 12.70 -8.82
CA THR A 106 11.36 12.19 -9.65
C THR A 106 11.68 10.70 -9.46
N HIS A 107 10.89 10.00 -8.64
CA HIS A 107 11.06 8.58 -8.32
C HIS A 107 12.40 8.23 -7.60
N PRO A 108 12.87 9.01 -6.60
CA PRO A 108 14.03 8.60 -5.80
C PRO A 108 13.64 7.58 -4.73
N ASN A 109 14.60 6.80 -4.25
CA ASN A 109 14.41 6.09 -2.98
C ASN A 109 14.37 7.13 -1.84
N LEU A 110 13.22 7.25 -1.17
CA LEU A 110 13.02 8.21 -0.08
C LEU A 110 13.74 7.81 1.21
N GLU A 111 13.90 6.51 1.47
CA GLU A 111 14.52 6.01 2.70
C GLU A 111 15.96 6.52 2.83
N GLY A 112 16.27 7.14 3.96
CA GLY A 112 17.58 7.72 4.24
C GLY A 112 17.85 9.08 3.58
N MET A 113 16.93 9.62 2.77
CA MET A 113 17.00 11.03 2.34
C MET A 113 16.66 11.97 3.49
N SER A 114 17.15 13.21 3.44
CA SER A 114 16.76 14.23 4.42
C SER A 114 15.27 14.52 4.36
N ARG A 115 14.68 14.90 5.49
CA ARG A 115 13.26 15.26 5.60
C ARG A 115 12.82 16.31 4.57
N ASP A 116 13.61 17.35 4.37
CA ASP A 116 13.29 18.41 3.41
C ASP A 116 13.29 17.89 1.97
N ALA A 117 14.19 16.96 1.64
CA ALA A 117 14.24 16.35 0.31
C ALA A 117 13.05 15.42 0.09
N GLN A 118 12.67 14.62 1.09
CA GLN A 118 11.46 13.79 1.02
C GLN A 118 10.20 14.65 0.90
N ARG A 119 10.10 15.72 1.69
CA ARG A 119 8.99 16.68 1.62
C ARG A 119 8.91 17.35 0.24
N HIS A 120 10.04 17.74 -0.34
CA HIS A 120 10.07 18.31 -1.69
C HIS A 120 9.49 17.33 -2.72
N GLU A 121 9.91 16.08 -2.69
CA GLU A 121 9.43 15.02 -3.57
C GLU A 121 7.94 14.74 -3.42
N ILE A 122 7.44 14.69 -2.18
CA ILE A 122 6.04 14.34 -1.91
C ILE A 122 5.13 15.55 -2.16
N CYS A 123 5.36 16.68 -1.48
CA CYS A 123 4.50 17.86 -1.57
C CYS A 123 4.52 18.44 -2.98
N GLY A 124 5.68 18.47 -3.65
CA GLY A 124 5.78 19.00 -5.00
C GLY A 124 4.96 18.18 -5.99
N ALA A 125 4.97 16.85 -5.90
CA ALA A 125 4.12 16.00 -6.73
C ALA A 125 2.63 16.23 -6.44
N SER A 126 2.25 16.35 -5.17
CA SER A 126 0.86 16.67 -4.80
C SER A 126 0.42 18.05 -5.31
N ASP A 127 1.30 19.04 -5.33
CA ASP A 127 1.04 20.39 -5.87
C ASP A 127 0.85 20.38 -7.38
N ASP A 128 1.66 19.61 -8.11
CA ASP A 128 1.52 19.46 -9.56
C ASP A 128 0.23 18.71 -9.92
N PHE A 129 -0.11 17.64 -9.19
CA PHE A 129 -1.33 16.88 -9.43
C PHE A 129 -2.60 17.64 -9.07
N ALA A 130 -2.54 18.56 -8.09
CA ALA A 130 -3.64 19.49 -7.85
C ALA A 130 -3.97 20.34 -9.08
N LYS A 131 -2.94 20.78 -9.81
CA LYS A 131 -3.10 21.60 -11.02
C LYS A 131 -3.56 20.76 -12.21
N ASP A 132 -2.94 19.59 -12.39
CA ASP A 132 -3.15 18.73 -13.57
C ASP A 132 -4.47 17.96 -13.52
N PHE A 133 -4.92 17.56 -12.33
CA PHE A 133 -6.09 16.69 -12.13
C PHE A 133 -7.20 17.32 -11.29
N GLY A 134 -7.00 18.52 -10.75
CA GLY A 134 -8.00 19.23 -9.96
C GLY A 134 -8.22 18.66 -8.56
N ARG A 135 -7.41 17.68 -8.13
CA ARG A 135 -7.42 17.13 -6.78
C ARG A 135 -6.01 16.88 -6.29
N ARG A 136 -5.79 17.04 -4.99
CA ARG A 136 -4.55 16.64 -4.34
C ARG A 136 -4.61 15.15 -4.02
N PRO A 137 -3.54 14.39 -4.30
CA PRO A 137 -3.38 13.04 -3.78
C PRO A 137 -3.51 12.99 -2.26
N THR A 138 -4.15 11.95 -1.75
CA THR A 138 -4.23 11.61 -0.32
C THR A 138 -3.44 10.34 -0.01
N LEU A 139 -3.04 9.57 -1.02
CA LEU A 139 -2.27 8.34 -0.89
C LEU A 139 -0.88 8.55 -1.51
N LEU A 140 0.14 8.01 -0.84
CA LEU A 140 1.51 7.96 -1.33
C LEU A 140 1.94 6.52 -1.51
N ARG A 141 2.50 6.18 -2.67
CA ARG A 141 3.35 5.00 -2.80
C ARG A 141 4.81 5.47 -2.88
N PRO A 142 5.67 5.16 -1.91
CA PRO A 142 7.09 5.43 -2.01
C PRO A 142 7.71 4.61 -3.14
N PRO A 143 8.60 5.18 -3.97
CA PRO A 143 9.36 4.42 -4.95
C PRO A 143 10.05 3.22 -4.30
N TYR A 144 10.01 2.07 -5.00
CA TYR A 144 10.54 0.79 -4.52
C TYR A 144 9.86 0.23 -3.25
N GLY A 145 8.80 0.86 -2.76
CA GLY A 145 8.17 0.57 -1.46
C GLY A 145 9.05 0.93 -0.25
N ALA A 146 10.16 1.64 -0.49
CA ALA A 146 11.17 1.98 0.51
C ALA A 146 10.77 3.25 1.27
N ARG A 147 10.72 3.17 2.60
CA ARG A 147 10.25 4.23 3.48
C ARG A 147 10.75 4.06 4.91
N ASP A 148 10.98 5.18 5.57
CA ASP A 148 11.31 5.26 7.00
C ASP A 148 10.32 6.18 7.75
N GLU A 149 10.58 6.42 9.05
CA GLU A 149 9.76 7.33 9.87
C GLU A 149 9.78 8.76 9.31
N THR A 150 10.90 9.18 8.69
CA THR A 150 10.99 10.50 8.05
C THR A 150 10.06 10.59 6.85
N THR A 151 9.89 9.48 6.11
CA THR A 151 8.90 9.40 5.02
C THR A 151 7.49 9.58 5.53
N ALA A 152 7.13 8.91 6.63
CA ALA A 152 5.79 9.02 7.23
C ALA A 152 5.49 10.46 7.68
N ASP A 153 6.44 11.10 8.36
CA ASP A 153 6.31 12.49 8.80
C ASP A 153 6.16 13.46 7.63
N ALA A 154 7.04 13.35 6.61
CA ALA A 154 6.98 14.20 5.44
C ALA A 154 5.68 13.99 4.65
N ALA A 155 5.21 12.75 4.52
CA ALA A 155 3.95 12.43 3.86
C ALA A 155 2.76 13.09 4.57
N ALA A 156 2.67 12.95 5.90
CA ALA A 156 1.60 13.55 6.68
C ALA A 156 1.59 15.09 6.57
N GLU A 157 2.74 15.75 6.57
CA GLU A 157 2.83 17.20 6.33
C GLU A 157 2.32 17.62 4.95
N CYS A 158 2.45 16.74 3.96
CA CYS A 158 1.98 16.97 2.60
C CYS A 158 0.49 16.63 2.39
N GLY A 159 -0.21 16.23 3.44
CA GLY A 159 -1.64 15.87 3.40
C GLY A 159 -1.92 14.43 2.98
N ILE A 160 -0.90 13.56 3.01
CA ILE A 160 -1.07 12.14 2.76
C ILE A 160 -1.66 11.47 4.00
N THR A 161 -2.74 10.71 3.82
CA THR A 161 -3.42 9.96 4.88
C THR A 161 -2.82 8.56 5.06
N HIS A 162 -2.39 7.94 3.96
CA HIS A 162 -1.84 6.58 3.95
C HIS A 162 -0.63 6.44 3.01
N ILE A 163 0.34 5.66 3.48
CA ILE A 163 1.42 5.12 2.65
C ILE A 163 0.96 3.74 2.14
N VAL A 164 1.01 3.51 0.84
CA VAL A 164 0.41 2.32 0.21
C VAL A 164 1.48 1.47 -0.46
N ASN A 165 1.72 0.28 0.12
CA ASN A 165 2.48 -0.79 -0.50
C ASN A 165 1.52 -1.85 -1.08
N TRP A 166 2.01 -3.06 -1.36
CA TRP A 166 1.24 -4.11 -2.03
C TRP A 166 1.47 -5.48 -1.39
N SER A 167 0.49 -6.38 -1.55
CA SER A 167 0.56 -7.77 -1.12
C SER A 167 0.75 -8.74 -2.28
N ALA A 168 0.56 -8.27 -3.52
CA ALA A 168 0.86 -9.00 -4.75
C ALA A 168 1.34 -8.06 -5.85
N GLU A 169 2.09 -8.59 -6.81
CA GLU A 169 2.56 -7.86 -7.98
C GLU A 169 2.24 -8.65 -9.25
N ILE A 170 1.86 -7.94 -10.31
CA ILE A 170 1.70 -8.48 -11.65
C ILE A 170 2.67 -7.79 -12.60
N ALA A 171 3.50 -8.61 -13.27
CA ALA A 171 4.43 -8.14 -14.28
C ALA A 171 4.50 -9.14 -15.45
N GLY A 172 4.23 -8.65 -16.66
CA GLY A 172 4.26 -9.48 -17.87
C GLY A 172 3.20 -10.58 -17.87
N GLY A 173 2.03 -10.32 -17.28
CA GLY A 173 0.93 -11.27 -17.14
C GLY A 173 1.19 -12.39 -16.14
N LYS A 174 2.18 -12.24 -15.25
CA LYS A 174 2.51 -13.20 -14.18
C LYS A 174 2.33 -12.55 -12.83
N THR A 175 1.73 -13.29 -11.89
CA THR A 175 1.48 -12.83 -10.53
C THR A 175 2.51 -13.39 -9.55
N THR A 176 3.04 -12.53 -8.69
CA THR A 176 3.86 -12.86 -7.53
C THR A 176 3.12 -12.42 -6.27
N PHE A 177 3.08 -13.26 -5.24
CA PHE A 177 2.45 -12.94 -3.96
C PHE A 177 3.52 -12.72 -2.90
N ALA A 178 3.34 -11.71 -2.05
CA ALA A 178 4.21 -11.51 -0.88
C ALA A 178 4.08 -12.69 0.11
N ALA A 179 2.88 -13.27 0.22
CA ALA A 179 2.63 -14.46 1.01
C ALA A 179 1.52 -15.34 0.41
N GLY A 180 1.70 -16.65 0.46
CA GLY A 180 0.75 -17.61 -0.09
C GLY A 180 0.82 -17.72 -1.62
N ASN A 181 -0.29 -18.08 -2.25
CA ASN A 181 -0.34 -18.40 -3.69
C ASN A 181 -1.64 -17.95 -4.39
N ARG A 182 -2.42 -17.06 -3.75
CA ARG A 182 -3.74 -16.62 -4.24
C ARG A 182 -4.13 -15.30 -3.57
N LEU A 183 -4.86 -14.47 -4.32
CA LEU A 183 -5.45 -13.24 -3.77
C LEU A 183 -6.47 -13.53 -2.66
N LYS A 184 -6.49 -12.64 -1.69
CA LYS A 184 -7.39 -12.60 -0.53
C LYS A 184 -8.21 -11.30 -0.56
N PRO A 185 -9.36 -11.28 0.15
CA PRO A 185 -10.09 -10.04 0.37
C PRO A 185 -9.17 -8.93 0.90
N GLY A 186 -9.22 -7.77 0.25
CA GLY A 186 -8.45 -6.60 0.62
C GLY A 186 -7.04 -6.51 0.03
N ASP A 187 -6.60 -7.49 -0.78
CA ASP A 187 -5.27 -7.45 -1.37
C ASP A 187 -5.09 -6.25 -2.32
N ILE A 188 -3.94 -5.59 -2.21
CA ILE A 188 -3.51 -4.51 -3.08
C ILE A 188 -2.49 -5.10 -4.07
N VAL A 189 -2.80 -4.97 -5.36
CA VAL A 189 -2.01 -5.55 -6.44
C VAL A 189 -1.25 -4.45 -7.17
N LEU A 190 0.07 -4.55 -7.22
CA LEU A 190 0.95 -3.66 -7.97
C LEU A 190 1.05 -4.11 -9.44
N ALA A 191 0.92 -3.16 -10.35
CA ALA A 191 1.33 -3.26 -11.75
C ALA A 191 2.03 -1.95 -12.17
N HIS A 192 2.48 -1.85 -13.42
CA HIS A 192 3.20 -0.67 -13.90
C HIS A 192 2.72 -0.22 -15.28
N PHE A 193 2.90 1.07 -15.60
CA PHE A 193 2.68 1.60 -16.95
C PHE A 193 3.77 1.12 -17.92
N ARG A 194 3.62 -0.12 -18.42
CA ARG A 194 4.56 -0.79 -19.34
C ARG A 194 3.85 -1.29 -20.60
N ARG A 195 4.62 -1.77 -21.58
CA ARG A 195 4.09 -2.42 -22.80
C ARG A 195 3.24 -3.67 -22.50
N THR A 196 3.37 -4.25 -21.32
CA THR A 196 2.61 -5.42 -20.85
C THR A 196 1.28 -5.07 -20.21
N PHE A 197 0.92 -3.78 -20.11
CA PHE A 197 -0.24 -3.28 -19.37
C PHE A 197 -1.52 -4.09 -19.60
N ALA A 198 -1.90 -4.36 -20.86
CA ALA A 198 -3.12 -5.12 -21.16
C ALA A 198 -3.05 -6.57 -20.66
N ALA A 199 -1.88 -7.21 -20.71
CA ALA A 199 -1.69 -8.55 -20.18
C ALA A 199 -1.74 -8.55 -18.64
N ASP A 200 -1.23 -7.49 -18.01
CA ASP A 200 -1.22 -7.32 -16.55
C ASP A 200 -2.66 -7.09 -16.02
N VAL A 201 -3.45 -6.22 -16.68
CA VAL A 201 -4.88 -6.03 -16.38
C VAL A 201 -5.66 -7.34 -16.56
N ALA A 202 -5.42 -8.08 -17.64
CA ALA A 202 -6.08 -9.36 -17.87
C ALA A 202 -5.70 -10.41 -16.82
N GLU A 203 -4.45 -10.42 -16.34
CA GLU A 203 -4.03 -11.29 -15.25
C GLU A 203 -4.72 -10.93 -13.93
N PHE A 204 -4.84 -9.64 -13.62
CA PHE A 204 -5.58 -9.19 -12.44
C PHE A 204 -7.03 -9.68 -12.44
N VAL A 205 -7.73 -9.57 -13.57
CA VAL A 205 -9.10 -10.11 -13.73
C VAL A 205 -9.12 -11.62 -13.49
N ARG A 206 -8.21 -12.38 -14.11
CA ARG A 206 -8.13 -13.84 -13.88
C ARG A 206 -7.89 -14.20 -12.42
N GLN A 207 -7.03 -13.45 -11.72
CA GLN A 207 -6.71 -13.71 -10.32
C GLN A 207 -7.90 -13.40 -9.41
N THR A 208 -8.63 -12.31 -9.66
CA THR A 208 -9.84 -11.96 -8.91
C THR A 208 -10.96 -12.98 -9.13
N GLU A 209 -11.20 -13.41 -10.38
CA GLU A 209 -12.17 -14.48 -10.70
C GLU A 209 -11.82 -15.79 -10.00
N ARG A 210 -10.57 -16.25 -10.13
CA ARG A 210 -10.08 -17.46 -9.44
C ARG A 210 -10.27 -17.32 -7.93
N ALA A 211 -10.02 -16.13 -7.39
CA ALA A 211 -10.16 -15.80 -5.99
C ALA A 211 -11.62 -15.69 -5.51
N ASN A 212 -12.59 -15.62 -6.43
CA ASN A 212 -13.96 -15.18 -6.16
C ASN A 212 -13.95 -13.84 -5.41
N LEU A 213 -13.27 -12.87 -6.03
CA LEU A 213 -13.15 -11.47 -5.62
C LEU A 213 -13.62 -10.57 -6.77
N THR A 214 -14.01 -9.35 -6.43
CA THR A 214 -14.41 -8.31 -7.39
C THR A 214 -13.39 -7.17 -7.36
N PRO A 215 -12.94 -6.67 -8.52
CA PRO A 215 -12.18 -5.42 -8.57
C PRO A 215 -12.91 -4.26 -7.90
N ALA A 216 -12.21 -3.51 -7.05
CA ALA A 216 -12.70 -2.28 -6.45
C ALA A 216 -11.64 -1.17 -6.55
N LEU A 217 -12.08 0.08 -6.40
CA LEU A 217 -11.19 1.24 -6.31
C LEU A 217 -10.65 1.34 -4.87
N LEU A 218 -9.35 1.58 -4.71
CA LEU A 218 -8.70 1.57 -3.39
C LEU A 218 -9.17 2.72 -2.49
N GLU A 219 -9.36 3.90 -3.08
CA GLU A 219 -9.75 5.12 -2.36
C GLU A 219 -11.08 4.91 -1.59
N ASP A 220 -12.03 4.18 -2.17
CA ASP A 220 -13.33 3.83 -1.54
C ASP A 220 -13.19 3.06 -0.21
N TYR A 221 -12.00 2.57 0.14
CA TYR A 221 -11.72 1.73 1.30
C TYR A 221 -10.63 2.28 2.24
N LEU A 222 -10.01 3.42 1.92
CA LEU A 222 -8.95 4.05 2.72
C LEU A 222 -9.27 5.48 3.17
N ASP A 223 -10.41 6.03 2.77
CA ASP A 223 -10.92 7.34 3.20
C ASP A 223 -11.67 7.30 4.55
#